data_AF-A0A093FWX2-F1
#
_entry.id   AF-A0A093FWX2-F1
#
_cell.length_a   1.000
_cell.length_b   1.000
_cell.length_c   1.000
_cell.angle_alpha   90.00
_cell.angle_beta   90.00
_cell.angle_gamma   90.00
#
_symmetry.space_group_name_H-M   'P 1'
#
loop_
_entity.id
_entity.type
_entity.pdbx_description
1 polymer ?
#
loop_
_entity_poly.entity_id
_entity_poly.type
_entity_poly.pdbx_seq_one_letter_code
_entity_poly.pdbx_strand_id
1 'polypeptide(L)'
;TEEFQALVKRLPGDRFLNRTAISHFWAMDLDIQHRYQQLGTSLKLLSRKTHRLIRRLFNLSKRCHRQPRFKLPKERSLPYWWSRAQSLLYCSETTVPGTFLEESHSCTCPSDQPSCQGSIPCALGEGPACASCAEDNSTRCGTCNHGYVLTQGFCRPEVADSLEHYLGLETDLQDLELKYLLQKRDSRIEVHSIFISNDMRLGSWFDPSWRKRMLLTLKSNKYKPGLVHVMLALSLQICLTKNSTLEPVMAIYVNPFGGSHSESWFMPVNEGSFPDWERTNVDASAQCQNWTLTLGNKWKTFFETVHVYLRSRIKSLDDSSNETIYYEPLEMADPSKNLGYMKINSLQVFGYSLPFEPDAIRDLILQLDYPYTQGSQDSAMLQLLEIRDRVNRLSPPGKTRLDLFTCLLRHRLKLANNEVARIQSSLRAFNSKLPNAVEQETGKLCS
;
A
#
# COMPACT_ATOMS: atom_id res chain seq x y z
N THR A 1 29.90 -27.24 -7.40
CA THR A 1 31.08 -27.58 -8.22
C THR A 1 31.72 -26.28 -8.66
N GLU A 2 33.02 -26.30 -8.95
CA GLU A 2 33.79 -25.09 -9.28
C GLU A 2 33.26 -24.39 -10.53
N GLU A 3 32.82 -25.17 -11.53
CA GLU A 3 32.28 -24.64 -12.80
C GLU A 3 30.98 -23.85 -12.57
N PHE A 4 30.12 -24.32 -11.66
CA PHE A 4 28.89 -23.60 -11.30
C PHE A 4 29.19 -22.31 -10.54
N GLN A 5 30.15 -22.34 -9.63
CA GLN A 5 30.58 -21.13 -8.92
C GLN A 5 31.25 -20.14 -9.88
N ALA A 6 32.00 -20.63 -10.87
CA ALA A 6 32.61 -19.81 -11.91
C ALA A 6 31.54 -19.14 -12.79
N LEU A 7 30.51 -19.87 -13.22
CA LEU A 7 29.37 -19.29 -13.95
C LEU A 7 28.73 -18.16 -13.12
N VAL A 8 28.39 -18.43 -11.84
CA VAL A 8 27.75 -17.43 -10.96
C VAL A 8 28.63 -16.18 -10.81
N LYS A 9 29.95 -16.33 -10.72
CA LYS A 9 30.90 -15.20 -10.66
C LYS A 9 31.02 -14.42 -11.97
N ARG A 10 30.76 -15.06 -13.12
CA ARG A 10 30.78 -14.41 -14.45
C ARG A 10 29.46 -13.72 -14.79
N LEU A 11 28.38 -13.99 -14.04
CA LEU A 11 27.08 -13.36 -14.28
C LEU A 11 27.15 -11.84 -14.04
N PRO A 12 26.46 -11.02 -14.86
CA PRO A 12 26.42 -9.58 -14.67
C PRO A 12 25.86 -9.19 -13.29
N GLY A 13 26.60 -8.37 -12.54
CA GLY A 13 26.17 -7.84 -11.23
C GLY A 13 25.53 -6.44 -11.31
N ASP A 14 25.58 -5.81 -12.49
CA ASP A 14 25.07 -4.46 -12.78
C ASP A 14 23.56 -4.42 -13.04
N ARG A 15 22.94 -5.58 -13.30
CA ARG A 15 21.53 -5.72 -13.70
C ARG A 15 20.88 -6.93 -13.06
N PHE A 16 19.56 -6.87 -12.86
CA PHE A 16 18.79 -8.01 -12.41
C PHE A 16 18.74 -9.09 -13.49
N LEU A 17 18.89 -10.34 -13.06
CA LEU A 17 18.86 -11.52 -13.93
C LEU A 17 17.69 -12.41 -13.54
N ASN A 18 16.67 -12.39 -14.39
CA ASN A 18 15.56 -13.34 -14.31
C ASN A 18 16.04 -14.76 -14.70
N ARG A 19 15.20 -15.77 -14.43
CA ARG A 19 15.56 -17.18 -14.72
C ARG A 19 15.86 -17.42 -16.20
N THR A 20 15.18 -16.72 -17.10
CA THR A 20 15.39 -16.83 -18.54
C THR A 20 16.75 -16.27 -18.96
N ALA A 21 17.18 -15.12 -18.42
CA ALA A 21 18.52 -14.57 -18.66
C ALA A 21 19.61 -15.52 -18.15
N ILE A 22 19.47 -16.08 -16.95
CA ILE A 22 20.42 -17.06 -16.41
C ILE A 22 20.46 -18.32 -17.27
N SER A 23 19.31 -18.77 -17.79
CA SER A 23 19.26 -19.92 -18.70
C SER A 23 20.04 -19.67 -20.00
N HIS A 24 20.01 -18.44 -20.51
CA HIS A 24 20.77 -18.03 -21.68
C HIS A 24 22.27 -18.03 -21.40
N PHE A 25 22.72 -17.42 -20.30
CA PHE A 25 24.13 -17.46 -19.89
C PHE A 25 24.62 -18.90 -19.65
N TRP A 26 23.78 -19.74 -19.04
CA TRP A 26 24.05 -21.16 -18.87
C TRP A 26 24.21 -21.89 -20.21
N ALA A 27 23.41 -21.54 -21.22
CA ALA A 27 23.48 -22.15 -22.55
C ALA A 27 24.75 -21.74 -23.32
N MET A 28 25.25 -20.52 -23.09
CA MET A 28 26.46 -20.00 -23.73
C MET A 28 27.77 -20.47 -23.09
N ASP A 29 27.74 -20.87 -21.81
CA ASP A 29 28.94 -21.28 -21.08
C ASP A 29 29.32 -22.73 -21.43
N LEU A 30 30.40 -22.91 -22.20
CA LEU A 30 30.84 -24.24 -22.66
C LEU A 30 31.34 -25.13 -21.51
N ASP A 31 31.95 -24.54 -20.47
CA ASP A 31 32.52 -25.27 -19.34
C ASP A 31 31.38 -25.96 -18.56
N ILE A 32 30.32 -25.22 -18.27
CA ILE A 32 29.17 -25.75 -17.53
C ILE A 32 28.39 -26.77 -18.35
N GLN A 33 28.25 -26.56 -19.66
CA GLN A 33 27.57 -27.49 -20.57
C GLN A 33 28.31 -28.83 -20.63
N HIS A 34 29.62 -28.79 -20.82
CA HIS A 34 30.45 -29.99 -20.86
C HIS A 34 30.40 -30.73 -19.52
N ARG A 35 30.54 -30.02 -18.40
CA ARG A 35 30.42 -30.63 -17.06
C ARG A 35 29.05 -31.24 -16.81
N TYR A 36 27.98 -30.57 -17.22
CA TYR A 36 26.61 -31.07 -17.08
C TYR A 36 26.41 -32.36 -17.89
N GLN A 37 26.92 -32.41 -19.12
CA GLN A 37 26.88 -33.62 -19.95
C GLN A 37 27.66 -34.78 -19.33
N GLN A 38 28.88 -34.53 -18.83
CA GLN A 38 29.69 -35.53 -18.12
C GLN A 38 28.99 -36.08 -16.87
N LEU A 39 28.37 -35.20 -16.08
CA LEU A 39 27.60 -35.62 -14.91
C LEU A 39 26.37 -36.43 -15.33
N GLY A 40 25.70 -36.05 -16.41
CA GLY A 40 24.57 -36.79 -16.97
C GLY A 40 24.93 -38.21 -17.42
N THR A 41 26.09 -38.41 -18.07
CA THR A 41 26.54 -39.76 -18.47
C THR A 41 26.92 -40.62 -17.26
N SER A 42 27.63 -40.03 -16.28
CA SER A 42 27.99 -40.70 -15.03
C SER A 42 26.75 -41.08 -14.21
N LEU A 43 25.76 -40.18 -14.11
CA LEU A 43 24.51 -40.42 -13.40
C LEU A 43 23.69 -41.53 -14.06
N LYS A 44 23.63 -41.58 -15.40
CA LYS A 44 22.98 -42.69 -16.12
C LYS A 44 23.68 -44.02 -15.84
N LEU A 45 25.01 -44.05 -15.78
CA LEU A 45 25.77 -45.26 -15.45
C LEU A 45 25.52 -45.72 -14.01
N LEU A 46 25.60 -44.79 -13.05
CA LEU A 46 25.33 -45.05 -11.64
C LEU A 46 23.90 -45.51 -11.42
N SER A 47 22.92 -44.84 -12.02
CA SER A 47 21.51 -45.23 -11.96
C SER A 47 21.31 -46.66 -12.46
N ARG A 48 21.91 -47.04 -13.61
CA ARG A 48 21.85 -48.42 -14.12
C ARG A 48 22.46 -49.43 -13.14
N LYS A 49 23.62 -49.11 -12.55
CA LYS A 49 24.26 -49.96 -11.52
C LYS A 49 23.38 -50.11 -10.28
N THR A 50 22.83 -49.02 -9.77
CA THR A 50 21.94 -49.00 -8.61
C THR A 50 20.68 -49.81 -8.86
N HIS A 51 20.03 -49.65 -10.01
CA HIS A 51 18.87 -50.47 -10.38
C HIS A 51 19.20 -51.97 -10.46
N ARG A 52 20.38 -52.35 -10.97
CA ARG A 52 20.83 -53.75 -10.98
C ARG A 52 21.04 -54.29 -9.55
N LEU A 53 21.66 -53.52 -8.67
CA LEU A 53 21.87 -53.89 -7.26
C LEU A 53 20.54 -54.01 -6.51
N ILE A 54 19.63 -53.05 -6.69
CA ILE A 54 18.28 -53.07 -6.11
C ILE A 54 17.54 -54.34 -6.56
N ARG A 55 17.57 -54.69 -7.85
CA ARG A 55 16.96 -55.94 -8.36
C ARG A 55 17.57 -57.18 -7.71
N ARG A 56 18.89 -57.24 -7.53
CA ARG A 56 19.56 -58.34 -6.82
C ARG A 56 19.11 -58.43 -5.37
N LEU A 57 19.08 -57.30 -4.67
CA LEU A 57 18.61 -57.23 -3.28
C LEU A 57 17.15 -57.68 -3.16
N PHE A 58 16.26 -57.22 -4.06
CA PHE A 58 14.87 -57.68 -4.10
C PHE A 58 14.75 -59.19 -4.33
N ASN A 59 15.58 -59.76 -5.21
CA ASN A 59 15.59 -61.21 -5.44
C ASN A 59 16.04 -62.00 -4.20
N LEU A 60 17.04 -61.51 -3.46
CA LEU A 60 17.50 -62.12 -2.21
C LEU A 60 16.48 -61.94 -1.08
N SER A 61 15.77 -60.82 -1.03
CA SER A 61 14.79 -60.51 0.01
C SER A 61 13.39 -61.07 -0.26
N LYS A 62 13.19 -61.92 -1.28
CA LYS A 62 11.88 -62.52 -1.62
C LYS A 62 11.24 -63.30 -0.47
N ARG A 63 12.03 -63.77 0.50
CA ARG A 63 11.57 -64.52 1.68
C ARG A 63 11.50 -63.67 2.95
N CYS A 64 11.82 -62.38 2.89
CA CYS A 64 11.74 -61.48 4.05
C CYS A 64 10.29 -61.09 4.35
N HIS A 65 9.89 -61.12 5.62
CA HIS A 65 8.55 -60.71 6.07
C HIS A 65 8.23 -59.22 5.83
N ARG A 66 9.26 -58.37 5.65
CA ARG A 66 9.12 -56.95 5.29
C ARG A 66 10.01 -56.63 4.09
N GLN A 67 9.42 -56.01 3.06
CA GLN A 67 10.17 -55.57 1.88
C GLN A 67 10.98 -54.31 2.18
N PRO A 68 12.26 -54.22 1.73
CA PRO A 68 13.06 -53.03 1.91
C PRO A 68 12.52 -51.86 1.07
N ARG A 69 12.37 -50.69 1.70
CA ARG A 69 12.01 -49.44 1.02
C ARG A 69 13.26 -48.67 0.63
N PHE A 70 13.53 -48.56 -0.66
CA PHE A 70 14.62 -47.74 -1.18
C PHE A 70 14.08 -46.42 -1.71
N LYS A 71 14.63 -45.29 -1.23
CA LYS A 71 14.39 -43.97 -1.81
C LYS A 71 15.63 -43.56 -2.59
N LEU A 72 15.49 -43.46 -3.91
CA LEU A 72 16.53 -42.92 -4.77
C LEU A 72 16.54 -41.39 -4.66
N PRO A 73 17.71 -40.74 -4.67
CA PRO A 73 17.80 -39.29 -4.80
C PRO A 73 17.08 -38.84 -6.08
N LYS A 74 16.20 -37.83 -5.97
CA LYS A 74 15.53 -37.25 -7.13
C LYS A 74 16.53 -36.38 -7.90
N GLU A 75 16.56 -36.54 -9.22
CA GLU A 75 17.35 -35.67 -10.09
C GLU A 75 16.84 -34.23 -10.00
N ARG A 76 17.77 -33.29 -9.88
CA ARG A 76 17.47 -31.86 -9.85
C ARG A 76 17.40 -31.34 -11.28
N SER A 77 16.29 -30.72 -11.64
CA SER A 77 16.09 -30.15 -12.97
C SER A 77 16.94 -28.89 -13.19
N LEU A 78 17.18 -28.50 -14.44
CA LEU A 78 17.89 -27.24 -14.77
C LEU A 78 17.27 -25.99 -14.10
N PRO A 79 15.93 -25.83 -14.05
CA PRO A 79 15.31 -24.72 -13.35
C PRO A 79 15.66 -24.62 -11.86
N TYR A 80 15.98 -25.75 -11.20
CA TYR A 80 16.48 -25.73 -9.81
C TYR A 80 17.83 -25.03 -9.73
N TRP A 81 18.74 -25.29 -10.66
CA TRP A 81 20.08 -24.69 -10.69
C TRP A 81 20.03 -23.20 -11.03
N TRP A 82 19.14 -22.78 -11.93
CA TRP A 82 18.94 -21.35 -12.21
C TRP A 82 18.38 -20.59 -11.01
N SER A 83 17.41 -21.16 -10.30
CA SER A 83 16.89 -20.59 -9.04
C SER A 83 17.96 -20.58 -7.95
N ARG A 84 18.82 -21.61 -7.89
CA ARG A 84 19.97 -21.63 -6.99
C ARG A 84 21.00 -20.55 -7.33
N ALA A 85 21.21 -20.25 -8.62
CA ALA A 85 22.07 -19.14 -9.04
C ALA A 85 21.48 -17.79 -8.59
N GLN A 86 20.18 -17.54 -8.80
CA GLN A 86 19.50 -16.33 -8.28
C GLN A 86 19.63 -16.20 -6.76
N SER A 87 19.44 -17.32 -6.04
CA SER A 87 19.59 -17.35 -4.58
C SER A 87 21.02 -17.04 -4.13
N LEU A 88 22.03 -17.41 -4.91
CA LEU A 88 23.42 -17.05 -4.64
C LEU A 88 23.76 -15.60 -5.00
N LEU A 89 23.05 -15.01 -5.97
CA LEU A 89 23.20 -13.60 -6.33
C LEU A 89 22.51 -12.67 -5.32
N TYR A 90 21.30 -13.04 -4.89
CA TYR A 90 20.40 -12.13 -4.18
C TYR A 90 20.07 -12.54 -2.76
N CYS A 91 20.37 -13.77 -2.31
CA CYS A 91 20.03 -14.25 -0.97
C CYS A 91 21.25 -14.79 -0.19
N SER A 92 22.45 -14.28 -0.46
CA SER A 92 23.72 -14.84 0.02
C SER A 92 24.50 -13.96 0.98
N GLU A 93 23.87 -12.96 1.61
CA GLU A 93 24.54 -12.15 2.64
C GLU A 93 24.95 -12.96 3.87
N THR A 94 24.28 -14.08 4.13
CA THR A 94 24.58 -14.99 5.24
C THR A 94 25.33 -16.24 4.75
N THR A 95 25.95 -16.97 5.69
CA THR A 95 26.72 -18.20 5.41
C THR A 95 25.90 -19.31 4.75
N VAL A 96 24.57 -19.29 4.90
CA VAL A 96 23.64 -20.21 4.25
C VAL A 96 22.69 -19.41 3.35
N PRO A 97 22.83 -19.50 2.02
CA PRO A 97 22.00 -18.72 1.13
C PRO A 97 20.54 -19.15 1.21
N GLY A 98 19.64 -18.17 1.32
CA GLY A 98 18.19 -18.36 1.32
C GLY A 98 17.64 -18.76 -0.05
N THR A 99 16.32 -18.69 -0.20
CA THR A 99 15.63 -18.96 -1.46
C THR A 99 15.02 -17.69 -2.04
N PHE A 100 15.47 -17.32 -3.25
CA PHE A 100 14.96 -16.14 -3.94
C PHE A 100 13.59 -16.41 -4.58
N LEU A 101 12.64 -15.51 -4.34
CA LEU A 101 11.32 -15.46 -4.96
C LEU A 101 11.31 -14.35 -6.01
N GLU A 102 11.18 -14.74 -7.28
CA GLU A 102 11.22 -13.83 -8.42
C GLU A 102 9.97 -12.95 -8.54
N GLU A 103 8.79 -13.42 -8.10
CA GLU A 103 7.54 -12.66 -8.17
C GLU A 103 7.51 -11.47 -7.20
N SER A 104 8.11 -11.63 -6.02
CA SER A 104 8.14 -10.63 -4.95
C SER A 104 9.51 -9.97 -4.77
N HIS A 105 10.48 -10.31 -5.64
CA HIS A 105 11.88 -9.86 -5.54
C HIS A 105 12.44 -9.95 -4.10
N SER A 106 12.17 -11.06 -3.41
CA SER A 106 12.49 -11.20 -1.99
C SER A 106 13.09 -12.57 -1.65
N CYS A 107 13.83 -12.62 -0.55
CA CYS A 107 14.45 -13.83 -0.04
C CYS A 107 13.66 -14.45 1.10
N THR A 108 13.47 -15.77 1.02
CA THR A 108 13.02 -16.59 2.15
C THR A 108 14.26 -17.15 2.85
N CYS A 109 14.49 -16.70 4.08
CA CYS A 109 15.69 -17.04 4.84
C CYS A 109 15.47 -18.24 5.77
N PRO A 110 16.53 -19.01 6.07
CA PRO A 110 16.46 -20.06 7.09
C PRO A 110 16.06 -19.47 8.46
N SER A 111 15.34 -20.26 9.27
CA SER A 111 14.63 -19.83 10.50
C SER A 111 15.49 -19.15 11.58
N ASP A 112 16.81 -19.15 11.44
CA ASP A 112 17.76 -18.60 12.43
C ASP A 112 18.30 -17.20 12.08
N GLN A 113 17.87 -16.57 10.96
CA GLN A 113 18.39 -15.28 10.48
C GLN A 113 17.27 -14.28 10.15
N PRO A 114 17.36 -13.02 10.61
CA PRO A 114 16.33 -11.99 10.37
C PRO A 114 16.29 -11.50 8.91
N SER A 115 17.43 -11.51 8.21
CA SER A 115 17.51 -11.22 6.78
C SER A 115 18.72 -11.93 6.17
N CYS A 116 18.57 -12.35 4.92
CA CYS A 116 19.60 -12.89 4.05
C CYS A 116 19.56 -12.21 2.67
N GLN A 117 18.79 -11.11 2.57
CA GLN A 117 18.51 -10.37 1.35
C GLN A 117 19.74 -9.55 0.96
N GLY A 118 20.40 -9.92 -0.13
CA GLY A 118 21.44 -9.13 -0.77
C GLY A 118 20.87 -8.06 -1.68
N SER A 119 21.76 -7.20 -2.18
CA SER A 119 21.40 -6.10 -3.09
C SER A 119 20.83 -6.63 -4.41
N ILE A 120 19.61 -6.20 -4.75
CA ILE A 120 19.00 -6.48 -6.05
C ILE A 120 19.30 -5.28 -6.98
N PRO A 121 20.11 -5.46 -8.03
CA PRO A 121 20.34 -4.44 -9.04
C PRO A 121 19.08 -4.19 -9.88
N CYS A 122 19.04 -3.11 -10.65
CA CYS A 122 17.85 -2.74 -11.39
C CYS A 122 17.47 -3.74 -12.48
N ALA A 123 16.18 -3.90 -12.75
CA ALA A 123 15.70 -4.67 -13.90
C ALA A 123 15.82 -3.82 -15.17
N LEU A 124 16.46 -4.36 -16.20
CA LEU A 124 16.51 -3.71 -17.51
C LEU A 124 15.21 -3.99 -18.28
N GLY A 125 14.68 -2.96 -18.90
CA GLY A 125 13.57 -3.08 -19.86
C GLY A 125 14.09 -3.35 -21.28
N GLU A 126 13.40 -2.82 -22.28
CA GLU A 126 13.83 -2.91 -23.69
C GLU A 126 15.08 -2.07 -24.04
N GLY A 127 15.65 -1.34 -23.06
CA GLY A 127 16.79 -0.45 -23.23
C GLY A 127 17.98 -0.78 -22.32
N PRO A 128 19.11 -0.08 -22.49
CA PRO A 128 20.33 -0.30 -21.71
C PRO A 128 20.24 0.20 -20.26
N ALA A 129 19.25 1.02 -19.94
CA ALA A 129 19.08 1.63 -18.63
C ALA A 129 17.91 1.01 -17.86
N CYS A 130 17.83 1.31 -16.57
CA CYS A 130 16.91 0.67 -15.64
C CYS A 130 15.44 0.91 -16.03
N ALA A 131 14.59 -0.10 -15.82
CA ALA A 131 13.14 -0.03 -15.95
C ALA A 131 12.44 -0.02 -14.57
N SER A 132 12.96 -0.80 -13.63
CA SER A 132 12.49 -0.82 -12.24
C SER A 132 13.62 -1.17 -11.27
N CYS A 133 13.42 -0.81 -10.01
CA CYS A 133 14.39 -0.88 -8.92
C CYS A 133 13.72 -1.49 -7.69
N ALA A 134 14.53 -1.97 -6.73
CA ALA A 134 14.01 -2.50 -5.48
C ALA A 134 13.24 -1.42 -4.68
N GLU A 135 12.03 -1.76 -4.20
CA GLU A 135 11.15 -0.85 -3.45
C GLU A 135 11.83 -0.33 -2.17
N ASP A 136 12.67 -1.16 -1.57
CA ASP A 136 13.31 -0.92 -0.26
C ASP A 136 14.46 0.10 -0.34
N ASN A 137 15.00 0.38 -1.53
CA ASN A 137 16.15 1.28 -1.68
C ASN A 137 16.26 1.91 -3.08
N SER A 138 15.33 2.80 -3.41
CA SER A 138 15.26 3.51 -4.70
C SER A 138 16.56 4.24 -5.08
N THR A 139 17.35 4.69 -4.11
CA THR A 139 18.61 5.43 -4.33
C THR A 139 19.75 4.59 -4.93
N ARG A 140 19.63 3.26 -4.93
CA ARG A 140 20.64 2.34 -5.49
C ARG A 140 20.41 1.99 -6.95
N CYS A 141 19.34 2.50 -7.54
CA CYS A 141 19.10 2.35 -8.95
C CYS A 141 20.05 3.25 -9.75
N GLY A 142 20.54 2.76 -10.89
CA GLY A 142 21.27 3.59 -11.84
C GLY A 142 20.36 4.61 -12.53
N THR A 143 20.73 5.02 -13.74
CA THR A 143 19.92 5.94 -14.56
C THR A 143 18.76 5.20 -15.25
N CYS A 144 17.66 5.90 -15.50
CA CYS A 144 16.56 5.45 -16.36
C CYS A 144 16.90 5.67 -17.85
N ASN A 145 16.12 5.06 -18.76
CA ASN A 145 16.28 5.30 -20.20
C ASN A 145 16.01 6.78 -20.53
N HIS A 146 16.55 7.28 -21.65
CA HIS A 146 16.31 8.67 -22.05
C HIS A 146 14.81 8.96 -22.14
N GLY A 147 14.36 10.06 -21.53
CA GLY A 147 12.96 10.45 -21.46
C GLY A 147 12.18 9.69 -20.39
N TYR A 148 12.88 9.05 -19.45
CA TYR A 148 12.32 8.45 -18.26
C TYR A 148 13.06 8.96 -17.03
N VAL A 149 12.33 9.19 -15.95
CA VAL A 149 12.86 9.60 -14.64
C VAL A 149 12.53 8.56 -13.59
N LEU A 150 13.43 8.42 -12.61
CA LEU A 150 13.24 7.47 -11.51
C LEU A 150 12.30 8.08 -10.48
N THR A 151 11.07 7.59 -10.46
CA THR A 151 10.09 7.98 -9.46
C THR A 151 9.81 6.76 -8.59
N GLN A 152 10.43 6.74 -7.41
CA GLN A 152 10.15 5.77 -6.33
C GLN A 152 10.28 4.31 -6.74
N GLY A 153 11.41 3.99 -7.38
CA GLY A 153 11.75 2.63 -7.77
C GLY A 153 11.23 2.23 -9.16
N PHE A 154 10.51 3.10 -9.87
CA PHE A 154 10.11 2.85 -11.26
C PHE A 154 10.64 3.94 -12.18
N CYS A 155 11.16 3.54 -13.33
CA CYS A 155 11.49 4.48 -14.40
C CYS A 155 10.21 4.76 -15.19
N ARG A 156 9.73 6.00 -15.11
CA ARG A 156 8.50 6.45 -15.77
C ARG A 156 8.80 7.52 -16.81
N PRO A 157 8.01 7.64 -17.89
CA PRO A 157 8.20 8.69 -18.87
C PRO A 157 8.27 10.06 -18.19
N GLU A 158 9.28 10.83 -18.54
CA GLU A 158 9.48 12.18 -18.06
C GLU A 158 8.36 13.08 -18.62
N VAL A 159 7.69 13.80 -17.73
CA VAL A 159 6.70 14.80 -18.11
C VAL A 159 7.46 16.12 -18.30
N ALA A 160 7.33 16.73 -19.48
CA ALA A 160 8.11 17.91 -19.86
C ALA A 160 7.83 19.16 -19.00
N ASP A 161 6.62 19.28 -18.44
CA ASP A 161 6.19 20.43 -17.64
C ASP A 161 5.92 20.04 -16.19
N SER A 162 6.19 20.99 -15.27
CA SER A 162 5.86 20.84 -13.85
C SER A 162 4.35 20.70 -13.66
N LEU A 163 3.95 19.73 -12.84
CA LEU A 163 2.55 19.51 -12.49
C LEU A 163 2.04 20.40 -11.35
N GLU A 164 2.91 21.23 -10.78
CA GLU A 164 2.55 22.15 -9.69
C GLU A 164 1.42 23.11 -10.08
N HIS A 165 1.32 23.45 -11.36
CA HIS A 165 0.24 24.29 -11.87
C HIS A 165 -1.14 23.61 -11.79
N TYR A 166 -1.20 22.27 -11.80
CA TYR A 166 -2.46 21.52 -11.68
C TYR A 166 -2.78 21.14 -10.24
N LEU A 167 -1.80 20.57 -9.54
CA LEU A 167 -1.94 20.06 -8.17
C LEU A 167 -0.56 20.03 -7.49
N GLY A 168 -0.30 20.98 -6.58
CA GLY A 168 0.93 21.02 -5.82
C GLY A 168 0.95 19.91 -4.76
N LEU A 169 1.74 18.86 -4.93
CA LEU A 169 1.79 17.71 -4.00
C LEU A 169 3.07 17.67 -3.14
N GLU A 170 3.98 18.62 -3.33
CA GLU A 170 5.29 18.66 -2.66
C GLU A 170 5.21 19.23 -1.25
N THR A 171 4.53 18.52 -0.36
CA THR A 171 4.56 18.81 1.09
C THR A 171 4.72 17.50 1.86
N ASP A 172 5.96 17.22 2.28
CA ASP A 172 6.28 16.10 3.15
C ASP A 172 6.73 16.63 4.51
N LEU A 173 5.75 16.76 5.41
CA LEU A 173 5.98 16.98 6.84
C LEU A 173 6.49 15.66 7.43
N GLN A 174 7.65 15.66 8.07
CA GLN A 174 8.17 14.42 8.68
C GLN A 174 7.27 13.96 9.84
N ASP A 175 7.08 12.66 10.02
CA ASP A 175 6.15 12.13 11.02
C ASP A 175 6.51 12.54 12.47
N LEU A 176 7.80 12.70 12.77
CA LEU A 176 8.28 13.21 14.06
C LEU A 176 7.89 14.67 14.28
N GLU A 177 8.03 15.51 13.25
CA GLU A 177 7.61 16.91 13.29
C GLU A 177 6.10 17.02 13.44
N LEU A 178 5.33 16.22 12.68
CA LEU A 178 3.87 16.15 12.81
C LEU A 178 3.44 15.81 14.24
N LYS A 179 4.04 14.78 14.85
CA LYS A 179 3.70 14.39 16.23
C LYS A 179 3.95 15.51 17.23
N TYR A 180 5.07 16.22 17.09
CA TYR A 180 5.39 17.38 17.93
C TYR A 180 4.39 18.54 17.74
N LEU A 181 4.01 18.85 16.50
CA LEU A 181 3.03 19.90 16.21
C LEU A 181 1.63 19.56 16.72
N LEU A 182 1.22 18.28 16.63
CA LEU A 182 -0.06 17.81 17.17
C LEU A 182 -0.11 17.93 18.70
N GLN A 183 0.97 17.56 19.40
CA GLN A 183 1.07 17.73 20.86
C GLN A 183 0.96 19.19 21.28
N LYS A 184 1.51 20.11 20.48
CA LYS A 184 1.39 21.56 20.70
C LYS A 184 0.07 22.17 20.23
N ARG A 185 -0.77 21.40 19.55
CA ARG A 185 -2.01 21.87 18.89
C ARG A 185 -1.74 23.10 18.03
N ASP A 186 -0.66 23.03 17.25
CA ASP A 186 -0.21 24.14 16.41
C ASP A 186 -1.25 24.42 15.32
N SER A 187 -1.74 25.66 15.25
CA SER A 187 -2.79 26.05 14.30
C SER A 187 -2.32 26.01 12.84
N ARG A 188 -1.01 25.96 12.58
CA ARG A 188 -0.46 25.87 11.21
C ARG A 188 -0.80 24.57 10.50
N ILE A 189 -1.00 23.50 11.27
CA ILE A 189 -1.39 22.19 10.74
C ILE A 189 -2.89 21.93 10.90
N GLU A 190 -3.67 22.88 11.44
CA GLU A 190 -5.12 22.74 11.53
C GLU A 190 -5.76 23.09 10.18
N VAL A 191 -6.52 22.14 9.62
CA VAL A 191 -7.29 22.41 8.40
C VAL A 191 -8.67 22.89 8.80
N HIS A 192 -9.00 24.11 8.37
CA HIS A 192 -10.30 24.70 8.65
C HIS A 192 -11.44 23.81 8.13
N SER A 193 -12.30 23.37 9.05
CA SER A 193 -13.48 22.55 8.76
C SER A 193 -14.67 23.01 9.59
N ILE A 194 -15.87 22.78 9.07
CA ILE A 194 -17.14 23.13 9.70
C ILE A 194 -17.71 21.87 10.33
N PHE A 195 -18.02 21.95 11.62
CA PHE A 195 -18.72 20.90 12.34
C PHE A 195 -20.23 20.94 12.02
N ILE A 196 -20.77 19.77 11.67
CA ILE A 196 -22.18 19.56 11.35
C ILE A 196 -22.66 18.30 12.08
N SER A 197 -23.65 18.44 12.95
CA SER A 197 -24.36 17.32 13.56
C SER A 197 -25.80 17.71 13.87
N ASN A 198 -26.72 16.78 13.61
CA ASN A 198 -28.12 16.91 14.03
C ASN A 198 -28.36 16.32 15.42
N ASP A 199 -27.41 15.55 15.94
CA ASP A 199 -27.55 14.81 17.19
C ASP A 199 -27.05 15.61 18.39
N MET A 200 -26.02 16.45 18.21
CA MET A 200 -25.43 17.20 19.31
C MET A 200 -24.77 18.50 18.86
N ARG A 201 -24.49 19.38 19.84
CA ARG A 201 -23.68 20.59 19.64
C ARG A 201 -22.40 20.48 20.44
N LEU A 202 -21.30 20.94 19.84
CA LEU A 202 -20.01 21.04 20.55
C LEU A 202 -20.17 21.88 21.81
N GLY A 203 -19.50 21.48 22.89
CA GLY A 203 -19.52 22.16 24.19
C GLY A 203 -20.72 21.83 25.08
N SER A 204 -21.70 21.05 24.60
CA SER A 204 -22.90 20.70 25.37
C SER A 204 -22.85 19.25 25.89
N TRP A 205 -23.38 19.05 27.10
CA TRP A 205 -23.60 17.72 27.66
C TRP A 205 -24.84 17.08 27.02
N PHE A 206 -24.77 15.80 26.73
CA PHE A 206 -25.87 14.99 26.21
C PHE A 206 -25.81 13.58 26.80
N ASP A 207 -26.96 12.91 26.84
CA ASP A 207 -27.05 11.51 27.26
C ASP A 207 -26.79 10.63 26.03
N PRO A 208 -25.72 9.82 25.97
CA PRO A 208 -25.43 9.01 24.78
C PRO A 208 -26.32 7.77 24.66
N SER A 209 -27.20 7.47 25.63
CA SER A 209 -28.10 6.30 25.59
C SER A 209 -29.33 6.51 24.70
N TRP A 210 -29.76 7.76 24.49
CA TRP A 210 -30.95 8.12 23.71
C TRP A 210 -30.92 7.72 22.23
N ARG A 211 -29.72 7.50 21.67
CA ARG A 211 -29.51 7.18 20.25
C ARG A 211 -28.37 6.19 20.11
N LYS A 212 -28.64 5.09 19.41
CA LYS A 212 -27.67 4.01 19.16
C LYS A 212 -26.43 4.45 18.38
N ARG A 213 -26.55 5.49 17.54
CA ARG A 213 -25.47 6.02 16.69
C ARG A 213 -25.67 7.52 16.52
N MET A 214 -24.67 8.32 16.86
CA MET A 214 -24.65 9.75 16.60
C MET A 214 -23.67 10.03 15.46
N LEU A 215 -24.06 10.90 14.54
CA LEU A 215 -23.23 11.29 13.40
C LEU A 215 -22.64 12.67 13.64
N LEU A 216 -21.31 12.73 13.68
CA LEU A 216 -20.52 13.95 13.75
C LEU A 216 -19.84 14.13 12.40
N THR A 217 -20.07 15.24 11.71
CA THR A 217 -19.48 15.49 10.40
C THR A 217 -18.58 16.70 10.46
N LEU A 218 -17.35 16.56 9.97
CA LEU A 218 -16.51 17.68 9.60
C LEU A 218 -16.55 17.84 8.09
N LYS A 219 -16.76 19.07 7.62
CA LYS A 219 -16.71 19.41 6.21
C LYS A 219 -15.64 20.45 5.97
N SER A 220 -14.71 20.18 5.07
CA SER A 220 -13.76 21.17 4.60
C SER A 220 -14.50 22.33 3.90
N ASN A 221 -13.83 23.46 3.72
CA ASN A 221 -14.46 24.65 3.19
C ASN A 221 -14.87 24.49 1.71
N LYS A 222 -16.12 24.06 1.49
CA LYS A 222 -16.77 23.90 0.17
C LYS A 222 -16.63 25.12 -0.75
N TYR A 223 -16.40 26.32 -0.20
CA TYR A 223 -16.37 27.57 -0.96
C TYR A 223 -14.99 27.94 -1.52
N LYS A 224 -13.94 27.14 -1.24
CA LYS A 224 -12.61 27.31 -1.87
C LYS A 224 -12.36 26.17 -2.87
N PRO A 225 -12.95 26.23 -4.09
CA PRO A 225 -12.76 25.18 -5.09
C PRO A 225 -11.30 25.03 -5.53
N GLY A 226 -10.48 26.08 -5.35
CA GLY A 226 -9.06 26.10 -5.70
C GLY A 226 -8.13 25.39 -4.71
N LEU A 227 -8.67 24.70 -3.70
CA LEU A 227 -7.88 23.94 -2.73
C LEU A 227 -8.41 22.51 -2.64
N VAL A 228 -7.53 21.54 -2.41
CA VAL A 228 -7.90 20.21 -1.91
C VAL A 228 -7.15 19.95 -0.61
N HIS A 229 -7.71 19.15 0.29
CA HIS A 229 -7.16 18.98 1.63
C HIS A 229 -6.68 17.56 1.87
N VAL A 230 -5.52 17.45 2.50
CA VAL A 230 -4.93 16.18 2.92
C VAL A 230 -5.01 16.11 4.44
N MET A 231 -5.54 14.99 4.95
CA MET A 231 -5.63 14.70 6.38
C MET A 231 -4.42 13.89 6.82
N LEU A 232 -3.75 14.37 7.87
CA LEU A 232 -2.63 13.73 8.57
C LEU A 232 -3.02 13.25 9.97
N ALA A 233 -4.01 13.87 10.61
CA ALA A 233 -4.55 13.41 11.88
C ALA A 233 -5.97 13.91 12.13
N LEU A 234 -6.67 13.25 13.05
CA LEU A 234 -7.99 13.61 13.54
C LEU A 234 -7.93 13.68 15.07
N SER A 235 -8.46 14.74 15.67
CA SER A 235 -8.53 14.85 17.13
C SER A 235 -9.92 15.20 17.61
N LEU A 236 -10.34 14.54 18.68
CA LEU A 236 -11.61 14.74 19.35
C LEU A 236 -11.37 14.91 20.85
N GLN A 237 -11.95 15.93 21.48
CA GLN A 237 -11.93 16.07 22.93
C GLN A 237 -13.27 15.62 23.51
N ILE A 238 -13.26 14.52 24.25
CA ILE A 238 -14.45 13.92 24.87
C ILE A 238 -14.36 14.09 26.38
N CYS A 239 -15.45 14.57 26.98
CA CYS A 239 -15.64 14.65 28.42
C CYS A 239 -16.74 13.70 28.87
N LEU A 240 -16.54 13.06 30.01
CA LEU A 240 -17.47 12.15 30.66
C LEU A 240 -17.73 12.62 32.10
N THR A 241 -18.96 12.44 32.56
CA THR A 241 -19.30 12.68 33.98
C THR A 241 -18.53 11.74 34.92
N LYS A 242 -18.28 12.19 36.16
CA LYS A 242 -17.62 11.36 37.19
C LYS A 242 -18.43 10.07 37.41
N ASN A 243 -17.74 8.94 37.51
CA ASN A 243 -18.34 7.59 37.64
C ASN A 243 -19.13 7.09 36.43
N SER A 244 -18.95 7.68 35.25
CA SER A 244 -19.55 7.13 34.03
C SER A 244 -18.96 5.76 33.70
N THR A 245 -19.84 4.81 33.40
CA THR A 245 -19.48 3.48 32.88
C THR A 245 -19.39 3.46 31.36
N LEU A 246 -19.48 4.62 30.70
CA LEU A 246 -19.49 4.71 29.25
C LEU A 246 -18.09 4.67 28.66
N GLU A 247 -17.95 3.94 27.57
CA GLU A 247 -16.78 3.98 26.69
C GLU A 247 -17.20 4.43 25.28
N PRO A 248 -16.62 5.52 24.75
CA PRO A 248 -16.90 5.97 23.39
C PRO A 248 -16.21 5.06 22.37
N VAL A 249 -16.94 4.72 21.32
CA VAL A 249 -16.44 3.95 20.18
C VAL A 249 -16.74 4.72 18.91
N MET A 250 -15.73 4.87 18.06
CA MET A 250 -15.77 5.73 16.87
C MET A 250 -15.53 4.90 15.61
N ALA A 251 -16.40 5.04 14.63
CA ALA A 251 -16.19 4.54 13.27
C ALA A 251 -16.06 5.75 12.34
N ILE A 252 -14.96 5.83 11.61
CA ILE A 252 -14.64 6.98 10.74
C ILE A 252 -14.86 6.59 9.29
N TYR A 253 -15.59 7.44 8.56
CA TYR A 253 -15.72 7.36 7.11
C TYR A 253 -15.24 8.67 6.51
N VAL A 254 -14.43 8.59 5.46
CA VAL A 254 -13.83 9.77 4.83
C VAL A 254 -14.27 9.83 3.38
N ASN A 255 -14.81 10.98 2.97
CA ASN A 255 -15.08 11.30 1.58
C ASN A 255 -13.99 12.25 1.07
N PRO A 256 -13.23 11.88 0.02
CA PRO A 256 -12.08 12.67 -0.44
C PRO A 256 -12.45 13.95 -1.20
N PHE A 257 -13.57 13.98 -1.95
CA PHE A 257 -13.88 15.10 -2.86
C PHE A 257 -15.36 15.52 -2.90
N GLY A 258 -16.22 14.82 -2.17
CA GLY A 258 -17.66 15.01 -2.13
C GLY A 258 -18.21 15.13 -0.71
N GLY A 259 -19.54 15.08 -0.62
CA GLY A 259 -20.26 15.11 0.67
C GLY A 259 -21.24 13.96 0.86
N SER A 260 -21.28 12.99 -0.07
CA SER A 260 -22.15 11.83 0.06
C SER A 260 -21.48 10.77 0.93
N HIS A 261 -22.24 10.25 1.89
CA HIS A 261 -21.79 9.13 2.71
C HIS A 261 -21.53 7.87 1.88
N SER A 262 -22.26 7.68 0.77
CA SER A 262 -22.12 6.49 -0.09
C SER A 262 -20.78 6.42 -0.84
N GLU A 263 -20.10 7.55 -0.99
CA GLU A 263 -18.80 7.67 -1.67
C GLU A 263 -17.68 7.88 -0.64
N SER A 264 -17.90 7.45 0.60
CA SER A 264 -16.92 7.47 1.68
C SER A 264 -16.33 6.09 1.87
N TRP A 265 -15.03 6.04 2.17
CA TRP A 265 -14.36 4.79 2.54
C TRP A 265 -14.28 4.68 4.06
N PHE A 266 -14.22 3.45 4.57
CA PHE A 266 -14.15 3.16 6.02
C PHE A 266 -12.71 3.10 6.50
N MET A 267 -12.39 3.83 7.56
CA MET A 267 -11.07 3.82 8.17
C MET A 267 -10.89 2.63 9.12
N PRO A 268 -9.94 1.72 8.85
CA PRO A 268 -9.77 0.48 9.62
C PRO A 268 -8.93 0.74 10.88
N VAL A 269 -9.43 1.58 11.79
CA VAL A 269 -8.75 1.94 13.04
C VAL A 269 -8.46 0.68 13.86
N ASN A 270 -7.21 0.55 14.33
CA ASN A 270 -6.73 -0.61 15.09
C ASN A 270 -6.77 -1.96 14.33
N GLU A 271 -6.78 -1.96 12.99
CA GLU A 271 -6.66 -3.18 12.19
C GLU A 271 -5.26 -3.30 11.55
N GLY A 272 -4.57 -4.41 11.81
CA GLY A 272 -3.27 -4.72 11.21
C GLY A 272 -2.17 -3.73 11.63
N SER A 273 -1.64 -2.97 10.67
CA SER A 273 -0.60 -1.93 10.94
C SER A 273 -1.16 -0.51 10.89
N PHE A 274 -2.49 -0.36 10.88
CA PHE A 274 -3.16 0.93 10.86
C PHE A 274 -3.16 1.56 12.27
N PRO A 275 -3.03 2.90 12.40
CA PRO A 275 -2.95 3.55 13.71
C PRO A 275 -4.21 3.37 14.56
N ASP A 276 -4.02 3.40 15.88
CA ASP A 276 -5.09 3.46 16.87
C ASP A 276 -5.14 4.84 17.56
N TRP A 277 -6.19 5.08 18.34
CA TRP A 277 -6.39 6.31 19.09
C TRP A 277 -5.42 6.46 20.26
N GLU A 278 -4.60 7.53 20.24
CA GLU A 278 -3.84 7.96 21.40
C GLU A 278 -4.74 8.79 22.34
N ARG A 279 -4.88 8.36 23.60
CA ARG A 279 -5.70 9.05 24.63
C ARG A 279 -4.79 9.85 25.56
N THR A 280 -5.04 11.15 25.70
CA THR A 280 -4.33 12.03 26.65
C THR A 280 -5.30 12.77 27.57
N ASN A 281 -5.05 12.74 28.88
CA ASN A 281 -5.90 13.43 29.86
C ASN A 281 -5.65 14.94 29.80
N VAL A 282 -6.72 15.73 29.76
CA VAL A 282 -6.62 17.20 29.70
C VAL A 282 -6.55 17.82 31.09
N ASP A 283 -7.29 17.26 32.05
CA ASP A 283 -7.37 17.77 33.43
C ASP A 283 -7.00 16.69 34.45
N ALA A 284 -6.44 17.11 35.60
CA ALA A 284 -6.07 16.23 36.71
C ALA A 284 -7.25 15.45 37.33
N SER A 285 -8.50 15.90 37.10
CA SER A 285 -9.72 15.19 37.49
C SER A 285 -10.20 14.15 36.47
N ALA A 286 -9.45 13.92 35.38
CA ALA A 286 -9.68 12.92 34.33
C ALA A 286 -11.09 12.91 33.69
N GLN A 287 -11.83 14.02 33.77
CA GLN A 287 -13.17 14.11 33.16
C GLN A 287 -13.10 14.23 31.64
N CYS A 288 -12.02 14.79 31.10
CA CYS A 288 -11.86 15.07 29.68
C CYS A 288 -10.57 14.46 29.12
N GLN A 289 -10.68 13.84 27.95
CA GLN A 289 -9.58 13.22 27.23
C GLN A 289 -9.55 13.71 25.79
N ASN A 290 -8.35 13.98 25.28
CA ASN A 290 -8.14 14.12 23.84
C ASN A 290 -7.87 12.73 23.27
N TRP A 291 -8.62 12.41 22.23
CA TRP A 291 -8.46 11.23 21.40
C TRP A 291 -7.87 11.69 20.09
N THR A 292 -6.64 11.30 19.81
CA THR A 292 -5.92 11.72 18.61
C THR A 292 -5.55 10.50 17.78
N LEU A 293 -5.98 10.47 16.53
CA LEU A 293 -5.61 9.47 15.55
C LEU A 293 -4.58 10.08 14.59
N THR A 294 -3.35 9.60 14.65
CA THR A 294 -2.24 10.13 13.84
C THR A 294 -1.97 9.20 12.66
N LEU A 295 -2.20 9.68 11.43
CA LEU A 295 -2.02 8.92 10.19
C LEU A 295 -0.57 8.98 9.67
N GLY A 296 0.07 10.14 9.80
CA GLY A 296 1.40 10.39 9.24
C GLY A 296 1.46 10.29 7.71
N ASN A 297 2.66 10.29 7.15
CA ASN A 297 2.86 10.20 5.70
C ASN A 297 2.47 8.85 5.11
N LYS A 298 2.50 7.78 5.92
CA LYS A 298 2.16 6.43 5.47
C LYS A 298 0.67 6.29 5.13
N TRP A 299 -0.20 6.94 5.91
CA TRP A 299 -1.65 6.76 5.83
C TRP A 299 -2.41 8.04 5.48
N LYS A 300 -1.71 9.09 5.05
CA LYS A 300 -2.32 10.37 4.64
C LYS A 300 -3.28 10.18 3.47
N THR A 301 -4.37 10.94 3.48
CA THR A 301 -5.41 10.81 2.44
C THR A 301 -6.10 12.14 2.17
N PHE A 302 -6.74 12.26 1.01
CA PHE A 302 -7.62 13.39 0.73
C PHE A 302 -8.88 13.36 1.61
N PHE A 303 -9.38 14.54 1.96
CA PHE A 303 -10.69 14.69 2.57
C PHE A 303 -11.39 15.98 2.12
N GLU A 304 -12.69 15.85 1.91
CA GLU A 304 -13.65 16.95 1.82
C GLU A 304 -14.65 16.84 2.97
N THR A 305 -15.04 15.62 3.34
CA THR A 305 -15.95 15.36 4.45
C THR A 305 -15.44 14.19 5.29
N VAL A 306 -15.44 14.33 6.60
CA VAL A 306 -15.13 13.26 7.56
C VAL A 306 -16.36 13.01 8.41
N HIS A 307 -16.89 11.80 8.35
CA HIS A 307 -18.03 11.33 9.13
C HIS A 307 -17.52 10.46 10.29
N VAL A 308 -17.79 10.85 11.52
CA VAL A 308 -17.48 10.10 12.72
C VAL A 308 -18.79 9.60 13.33
N TYR A 309 -19.01 8.28 13.24
CA TYR A 309 -20.09 7.63 13.96
C TYR A 309 -19.64 7.33 15.37
N LEU A 310 -20.19 8.07 16.32
CA LEU A 310 -19.98 7.87 17.72
C LEU A 310 -21.05 6.94 18.29
N ARG A 311 -20.59 5.91 18.99
CA ARG A 311 -21.42 5.03 19.81
C ARG A 311 -20.88 5.02 21.23
N SER A 312 -21.72 4.67 22.18
CA SER A 312 -21.29 4.40 23.55
C SER A 312 -21.49 2.92 23.88
N ARG A 313 -20.61 2.38 24.71
CA ARG A 313 -20.73 1.04 25.30
C ARG A 313 -20.64 1.15 26.82
N ILE A 314 -21.17 0.16 27.53
CA ILE A 314 -20.95 0.01 28.96
C ILE A 314 -19.64 -0.77 29.14
N LYS A 315 -18.73 -0.26 29.98
CA LYS A 315 -17.50 -0.96 30.33
C LYS A 315 -17.84 -2.32 30.97
N SER A 316 -17.42 -3.41 30.33
CA SER A 316 -17.49 -4.76 30.91
C SER A 316 -16.49 -4.87 32.06
N LEU A 317 -16.88 -5.53 33.16
CA LEU A 317 -16.02 -5.79 34.32
C LEU A 317 -15.18 -7.07 34.17
N ASP A 318 -15.39 -7.87 33.12
CA ASP A 318 -14.72 -9.17 32.94
C ASP A 318 -13.69 -9.13 31.81
N ASP A 319 -12.41 -9.12 32.19
CA ASP A 319 -11.21 -9.06 31.34
C ASP A 319 -10.81 -10.44 30.76
N SER A 320 -11.77 -11.37 30.59
CA SER A 320 -11.47 -12.80 30.44
C SER A 320 -12.01 -13.52 29.20
N SER A 321 -12.45 -12.81 28.15
CA SER A 321 -12.80 -13.49 26.89
C SER A 321 -12.12 -12.86 25.69
N ASN A 322 -11.54 -13.72 24.84
CA ASN A 322 -11.06 -13.36 23.52
C ASN A 322 -12.16 -12.59 22.78
N GLU A 323 -11.97 -11.29 22.55
CA GLU A 323 -12.93 -10.39 21.90
C GLU A 323 -13.11 -10.77 20.42
N THR A 324 -13.90 -11.81 20.15
CA THR A 324 -14.55 -11.94 18.86
C THR A 324 -15.62 -10.87 18.77
N ILE A 325 -15.50 -10.05 17.73
CA ILE A 325 -16.33 -8.90 17.34
C ILE A 325 -17.81 -9.32 17.21
N TYR A 326 -18.51 -9.50 18.34
CA TYR A 326 -19.96 -9.66 18.37
C TYR A 326 -20.54 -8.45 19.10
N TYR A 327 -21.11 -7.55 18.31
CA TYR A 327 -21.69 -6.30 18.78
C TYR A 327 -23.05 -6.58 19.43
N GLU A 328 -23.09 -6.80 20.74
CA GLU A 328 -24.35 -6.80 21.45
C GLU A 328 -24.90 -5.36 21.49
N PRO A 329 -26.09 -5.09 20.91
CA PRO A 329 -26.72 -3.80 21.02
C PRO A 329 -26.94 -3.48 22.50
N LEU A 330 -26.81 -2.21 22.89
CA LEU A 330 -27.49 -1.75 24.09
C LEU A 330 -28.99 -1.96 23.84
N GLU A 331 -29.51 -3.12 24.24
CA GLU A 331 -30.94 -3.28 24.52
C GLU A 331 -31.31 -2.22 25.55
N MET A 332 -32.57 -1.79 25.55
CA MET A 332 -33.08 -0.76 26.46
C MET A 332 -32.76 -1.14 27.90
N ALA A 333 -31.58 -0.75 28.38
CA ALA A 333 -31.22 -0.84 29.76
C ALA A 333 -32.25 0.00 30.50
N ASP A 334 -32.74 -0.55 31.61
CA ASP A 334 -33.67 0.10 32.52
C ASP A 334 -33.40 1.62 32.58
N PRO A 335 -34.37 2.49 32.23
CA PRO A 335 -34.18 3.94 32.21
C PRO A 335 -33.80 4.53 33.60
N SER A 336 -33.77 3.69 34.63
CA SER A 336 -33.28 3.98 35.98
C SER A 336 -31.75 3.90 36.15
N LYS A 337 -31.01 3.31 35.20
CA LYS A 337 -29.54 3.23 35.26
C LYS A 337 -28.91 4.44 34.57
N ASN A 338 -28.51 5.44 35.36
CA ASN A 338 -27.75 6.58 34.87
C ASN A 338 -26.33 6.15 34.45
N LEU A 339 -26.11 5.93 33.16
CA LEU A 339 -24.80 5.54 32.59
C LEU A 339 -23.79 6.71 32.56
N GLY A 340 -24.28 7.93 32.80
CA GLY A 340 -23.52 9.18 32.75
C GLY A 340 -23.75 9.98 31.47
N TYR A 341 -23.35 11.25 31.50
CA TYR A 341 -23.43 12.14 30.34
C TYR A 341 -22.07 12.25 29.65
N MET A 342 -22.12 12.57 28.35
CA MET A 342 -20.96 12.82 27.51
C MET A 342 -21.02 14.25 26.96
N LYS A 343 -19.87 14.86 26.76
CA LYS A 343 -19.72 16.18 26.11
C LYS A 343 -18.55 16.13 25.15
N ILE A 344 -18.73 16.66 23.94
CA ILE A 344 -17.66 16.79 22.96
C ILE A 344 -17.28 18.26 22.88
N ASN A 345 -16.05 18.61 23.26
CA ASN A 345 -15.61 20.00 23.28
C ASN A 345 -15.15 20.47 21.90
N SER A 346 -14.35 19.66 21.22
CA SER A 346 -13.75 20.01 19.93
C SER A 346 -13.57 18.77 19.08
N LEU A 347 -13.80 18.91 17.77
CA LEU A 347 -13.49 17.92 16.75
C LEU A 347 -12.72 18.65 15.65
N GLN A 348 -11.47 18.26 15.39
CA GLN A 348 -10.53 18.97 14.51
C GLN A 348 -9.80 18.00 13.59
N VAL A 349 -9.56 18.43 12.35
CA VAL A 349 -8.72 17.73 11.38
C VAL A 349 -7.41 18.48 11.23
N PHE A 350 -6.31 17.74 11.24
CA PHE A 350 -4.97 18.26 11.03
C PHE A 350 -4.38 17.72 9.74
N GLY A 351 -3.60 18.55 9.04
CA GLY A 351 -3.01 18.26 7.75
C GLY A 351 -2.64 19.54 7.01
N TYR A 352 -2.84 19.55 5.69
CA TYR A 352 -2.49 20.68 4.85
C TYR A 352 -3.43 20.84 3.67
N SER A 353 -3.42 22.03 3.06
CA SER A 353 -4.20 22.34 1.86
C SER A 353 -3.27 22.49 0.67
N LEU A 354 -3.66 21.88 -0.45
CA LEU A 354 -2.93 21.92 -1.69
C LEU A 354 -3.64 22.83 -2.69
N PRO A 355 -2.91 23.71 -3.41
CA PRO A 355 -3.43 24.41 -4.57
C PRO A 355 -3.97 23.42 -5.60
N PHE A 356 -5.14 23.73 -6.16
CA PHE A 356 -5.80 22.91 -7.17
C PHE A 356 -6.43 23.82 -8.21
N GLU A 357 -5.97 23.75 -9.45
CA GLU A 357 -6.47 24.58 -10.55
C GLU A 357 -7.41 23.75 -11.45
N PRO A 358 -8.73 23.78 -11.23
CA PRO A 358 -9.67 22.95 -11.99
C PRO A 358 -9.70 23.32 -13.48
N ASP A 359 -9.52 24.60 -13.80
CA ASP A 359 -9.58 25.09 -15.18
C ASP A 359 -8.35 24.64 -15.98
N ALA A 360 -7.17 24.63 -15.38
CA ALA A 360 -5.96 24.09 -16.02
C ALA A 360 -6.11 22.60 -16.39
N ILE A 361 -6.72 21.79 -15.50
CA ILE A 361 -6.98 20.37 -15.81
C ILE A 361 -8.07 20.22 -16.87
N ARG A 362 -9.08 21.11 -16.91
CA ARG A 362 -10.07 21.12 -17.99
C ARG A 362 -9.43 21.45 -19.34
N ASP A 363 -8.54 22.44 -19.38
CA ASP A 363 -7.81 22.80 -20.59
C ASP A 363 -6.95 21.63 -21.09
N LEU A 364 -6.28 20.93 -20.15
CA LEU A 364 -5.54 19.71 -20.45
C LEU A 364 -6.43 18.60 -21.04
N ILE A 365 -7.66 18.44 -20.55
CA ILE A 365 -8.64 17.50 -21.09
C ILE A 365 -9.13 17.95 -22.48
N LEU A 366 -9.30 19.26 -22.70
CA LEU A 366 -9.72 19.80 -24.01
C LEU A 366 -8.64 19.57 -25.09
N GLN A 367 -7.36 19.60 -24.72
CA GLN A 367 -6.25 19.28 -25.64
C GLN A 367 -6.32 17.86 -26.20
N LEU A 368 -7.02 16.94 -25.51
CA LEU A 368 -7.24 15.57 -26.00
C LEU A 368 -8.15 15.53 -27.22
N ASP A 369 -9.07 16.49 -27.30
CA ASP A 369 -10.08 16.62 -28.35
C ASP A 369 -9.64 17.58 -29.45
N TYR A 370 -8.85 18.59 -29.08
CA TYR A 370 -8.37 19.64 -29.96
C TYR A 370 -6.85 19.82 -29.84
N PRO A 371 -6.05 18.86 -30.33
CA PRO A 371 -4.58 18.87 -30.18
C PRO A 371 -3.87 20.01 -30.92
N TYR A 372 -4.57 20.76 -31.79
CA TYR A 372 -3.96 21.81 -32.61
C TYR A 372 -3.80 23.16 -31.90
N THR A 373 -4.27 23.31 -30.67
CA THR A 373 -4.33 24.62 -29.99
C THR A 373 -3.25 24.81 -28.91
N GLN A 374 -2.78 23.75 -28.22
CA GLN A 374 -1.88 23.90 -27.05
C GLN A 374 -1.00 22.66 -26.72
N GLY A 375 -0.23 22.11 -27.66
CA GLY A 375 0.71 21.00 -27.39
C GLY A 375 0.32 19.68 -28.06
N SER A 376 1.07 18.60 -27.84
CA SER A 376 0.76 17.30 -28.46
C SER A 376 -0.25 16.51 -27.61
N GLN A 377 -1.10 15.72 -28.28
CA GLN A 377 -2.06 14.85 -27.57
C GLN A 377 -1.35 13.89 -26.59
N ASP A 378 -0.16 13.41 -26.98
CA ASP A 378 0.65 12.51 -26.18
C ASP A 378 1.21 13.18 -24.91
N SER A 379 1.62 14.47 -24.99
CA SER A 379 2.07 15.19 -23.80
C SER A 379 0.92 15.42 -22.80
N ALA A 380 -0.27 15.74 -23.31
CA ALA A 380 -1.46 15.91 -22.47
C ALA A 380 -1.88 14.60 -21.79
N MET A 381 -1.81 13.49 -22.52
CA MET A 381 -2.06 12.15 -21.98
C MET A 381 -1.05 11.78 -20.88
N LEU A 382 0.24 12.06 -21.08
CA LEU A 382 1.28 11.81 -20.07
C LEU A 382 1.04 12.63 -18.79
N GLN A 383 0.70 13.91 -18.91
CA GLN A 383 0.38 14.77 -17.77
C GLN A 383 -0.83 14.23 -16.99
N LEU A 384 -1.92 13.85 -17.67
CA LEU A 384 -3.09 13.27 -17.01
C LEU A 384 -2.81 11.92 -16.35
N LEU A 385 -1.96 11.09 -16.94
CA LEU A 385 -1.53 9.82 -16.33
C LEU A 385 -0.76 10.04 -15.03
N GLU A 386 0.16 11.00 -15.01
CA GLU A 386 0.93 11.33 -13.82
C GLU A 386 0.06 11.97 -12.74
N ILE A 387 -0.88 12.88 -13.10
CA ILE A 387 -1.88 13.40 -12.16
C ILE A 387 -2.71 12.26 -11.55
N ARG A 388 -3.19 11.33 -12.39
CA ARG A 388 -3.96 10.15 -11.93
C ARG A 388 -3.17 9.31 -10.93
N ASP A 389 -1.92 8.98 -11.24
CA ASP A 389 -1.07 8.17 -10.36
C ASP A 389 -0.85 8.87 -9.02
N ARG A 390 -0.48 10.16 -9.06
CA ARG A 390 -0.27 10.98 -7.87
C ARG A 390 -1.52 11.09 -6.99
N VAL A 391 -2.68 11.31 -7.58
CA VAL A 391 -3.97 11.39 -6.85
C VAL A 391 -4.34 10.02 -6.25
N ASN A 392 -4.26 8.95 -7.04
CA ASN A 392 -4.61 7.60 -6.59
C ASN A 392 -3.61 7.02 -5.59
N ARG A 393 -2.41 7.59 -5.50
CA ARG A 393 -1.45 7.20 -4.48
C ARG A 393 -1.86 7.57 -3.06
N LEU A 394 -2.62 8.66 -2.90
CA LEU A 394 -3.23 9.03 -1.63
C LEU A 394 -4.52 8.24 -1.35
N SER A 395 -4.74 7.15 -2.11
CA SER A 395 -5.82 6.24 -1.84
C SER A 395 -5.67 5.58 -0.48
N PRO A 396 -6.79 5.29 0.18
CA PRO A 396 -6.80 4.66 1.49
C PRO A 396 -6.16 3.27 1.49
N PRO A 397 -5.72 2.77 2.67
CA PRO A 397 -5.24 1.40 2.78
C PRO A 397 -6.33 0.40 2.40
N GLY A 398 -5.96 -0.62 1.64
CA GLY A 398 -6.88 -1.66 1.19
C GLY A 398 -6.17 -2.67 0.29
N LYS A 399 -6.88 -3.75 -0.06
CA LYS A 399 -6.38 -4.78 -0.99
C LYS A 399 -6.14 -4.21 -2.39
N THR A 400 -6.98 -3.27 -2.80
CA THR A 400 -6.87 -2.54 -4.06
C THR A 400 -6.90 -1.05 -3.79
N ARG A 401 -6.11 -0.27 -4.54
CA ARG A 401 -6.11 1.19 -4.44
C ARG A 401 -7.42 1.75 -4.95
N LEU A 402 -7.98 2.75 -4.28
CA LEU A 402 -9.20 3.39 -4.76
C LEU A 402 -8.92 4.37 -5.89
N ASP A 403 -9.83 4.45 -6.85
CA ASP A 403 -9.76 5.39 -7.97
C ASP A 403 -10.25 6.80 -7.57
N LEU A 404 -9.40 7.49 -6.82
CA LEU A 404 -9.62 8.87 -6.38
C LEU A 404 -9.64 9.87 -7.53
N PHE A 405 -8.91 9.62 -8.62
CA PHE A 405 -8.84 10.49 -9.78
C PHE A 405 -10.22 10.64 -10.45
N THR A 406 -10.97 9.54 -10.58
CA THR A 406 -12.34 9.57 -11.09
C THR A 406 -13.27 10.38 -10.21
N CYS A 407 -13.14 10.25 -8.90
CA CYS A 407 -13.86 11.09 -7.94
C CYS A 407 -13.50 12.58 -8.12
N LEU A 408 -12.22 12.90 -8.32
CA LEU A 408 -11.75 14.27 -8.54
C LEU A 408 -12.35 14.86 -9.82
N LEU A 409 -12.33 14.12 -10.93
CA LEU A 409 -12.94 14.55 -12.21
C LEU A 409 -14.45 14.82 -12.05
N ARG A 410 -15.16 13.93 -11.38
CA ARG A 410 -16.61 14.05 -11.20
C ARG A 410 -16.99 15.17 -10.24
N HIS A 411 -16.33 15.28 -9.07
CA HIS A 411 -16.79 16.18 -8.01
C HIS A 411 -16.11 17.54 -8.02
N ARG A 412 -14.81 17.61 -8.39
CA ARG A 412 -14.08 18.88 -8.45
C ARG A 412 -14.16 19.52 -9.84
N LEU A 413 -14.00 18.74 -10.91
CA LEU A 413 -14.16 19.26 -12.28
C LEU A 413 -15.63 19.27 -12.74
N LYS A 414 -16.54 18.61 -12.03
CA LYS A 414 -17.98 18.54 -12.36
C LYS A 414 -18.25 17.93 -13.74
N LEU A 415 -17.39 17.01 -14.19
CA LEU A 415 -17.57 16.31 -15.47
C LEU A 415 -18.70 15.28 -15.37
N ALA A 416 -19.40 15.08 -16.49
CA ALA A 416 -20.44 14.07 -16.60
C ALA A 416 -19.85 12.65 -16.71
N ASN A 417 -20.64 11.63 -16.35
CA ASN A 417 -20.15 10.24 -16.29
C ASN A 417 -19.62 9.71 -17.63
N ASN A 418 -20.24 10.14 -18.74
CA ASN A 418 -19.80 9.80 -20.09
C ASN A 418 -18.43 10.42 -20.41
N GLU A 419 -18.19 11.67 -20.02
CA GLU A 419 -16.90 12.34 -20.20
C GLU A 419 -15.80 11.67 -19.38
N VAL A 420 -16.09 11.35 -18.12
CA VAL A 420 -15.16 10.65 -17.23
C VAL A 420 -14.80 9.26 -17.77
N ALA A 421 -15.80 8.47 -18.18
CA ALA A 421 -15.57 7.14 -18.75
C ALA A 421 -14.73 7.21 -20.04
N ARG A 422 -14.97 8.21 -20.87
CA ARG A 422 -14.18 8.47 -22.08
C ARG A 422 -12.72 8.79 -21.74
N ILE A 423 -12.47 9.73 -20.82
CA ILE A 423 -11.11 10.08 -20.37
C ILE A 423 -10.39 8.85 -19.81
N GLN A 424 -11.05 8.06 -18.96
CA GLN A 424 -10.48 6.81 -18.45
C GLN A 424 -10.09 5.85 -19.57
N SER A 425 -10.97 5.66 -20.56
CA SER A 425 -10.70 4.77 -21.69
C SER A 425 -9.51 5.23 -22.53
N SER A 426 -9.40 6.53 -22.81
CA SER A 426 -8.26 7.12 -23.52
C SER A 426 -6.96 6.93 -22.73
N LEU A 427 -6.96 7.19 -21.43
CA LEU A 427 -5.79 7.00 -20.57
C LEU A 427 -5.35 5.53 -20.50
N ARG A 428 -6.29 4.57 -20.44
CA ARG A 428 -5.94 3.14 -20.49
C ARG A 428 -5.34 2.75 -21.84
N ALA A 429 -5.96 3.18 -22.93
CA ALA A 429 -5.50 2.88 -24.30
C ALA A 429 -4.14 3.53 -24.62
N PHE A 430 -3.84 4.69 -24.02
CA PHE A 430 -2.55 5.33 -24.14
C PHE A 430 -1.51 4.63 -23.25
N ASN A 431 -1.85 4.34 -21.99
CA ASN A 431 -0.94 3.66 -21.06
C ASN A 431 -0.51 2.29 -21.58
N SER A 432 -1.40 1.52 -22.21
CA SER A 432 -1.05 0.21 -22.78
C SER A 432 -0.04 0.25 -23.93
N LYS A 433 0.18 1.42 -24.53
CA LYS A 433 1.19 1.64 -25.58
C LYS A 433 2.54 2.07 -25.00
N LEU A 434 2.61 2.44 -23.72
CA LEU A 434 3.84 2.87 -23.07
C LEU A 434 4.72 1.65 -22.69
N PRO A 435 6.05 1.75 -22.85
CA PRO A 435 6.99 0.76 -22.31
C PRO A 435 6.82 0.59 -20.79
N ASN A 436 6.83 -0.66 -20.30
CA ASN A 436 6.67 -1.00 -18.88
C ASN A 436 5.36 -0.50 -18.23
N ALA A 437 4.27 -0.44 -18.98
CA ALA A 437 2.97 -0.07 -18.45
C ALA A 437 2.51 -1.01 -17.32
N VAL A 438 2.61 -0.55 -16.08
CA VAL A 438 2.00 -1.21 -14.92
C VAL A 438 0.62 -0.62 -14.72
N GLU A 439 -0.40 -1.28 -15.26
CA GLU A 439 -1.79 -0.91 -14.97
C GLU A 439 -2.18 -1.47 -13.60
N GLN A 440 -2.31 -0.60 -12.60
CA GLN A 440 -2.80 -0.99 -11.30
C GLN A 440 -4.33 -1.10 -11.34
N GLU A 441 -4.86 -2.27 -10.97
CA GLU A 441 -6.29 -2.42 -10.76
C GLU A 441 -6.75 -1.54 -9.59
N THR A 442 -7.67 -0.61 -9.88
CA THR A 442 -8.24 0.29 -8.89
C THR A 442 -9.69 -0.08 -8.56
N GLY A 443 -10.03 0.01 -7.27
CA GLY A 443 -11.39 -0.11 -6.79
C GLY A 443 -12.19 1.17 -7.03
N LYS A 444 -13.45 1.02 -7.49
CA LYS A 444 -14.35 2.15 -7.70
C LYS A 444 -14.85 2.71 -6.37
N LEU A 445 -14.69 4.01 -6.13
CA LEU A 445 -15.25 4.71 -4.97
C LEU A 445 -16.44 5.61 -5.34
N CYS A 446 -16.31 6.43 -6.39
CA CYS A 446 -17.38 7.31 -6.86
C CYS A 446 -18.06 6.73 -8.10
N SER A 447 -19.39 6.91 -8.19
CA SER A 447 -20.24 6.20 -9.16
C SER A 447 -20.57 6.93 -10.43
#